data_AF-A0A3D0DDB1-F1
#
_entry.id   AF-A0A3D0DDB1-F1
#
_cell.length_a   1.000
_cell.length_b   1.000
_cell.length_c   1.000
_cell.angle_alpha   90.00
_cell.angle_beta   90.00
_cell.angle_gamma   90.00
#
_symmetry.space_group_name_H-M   'P 1'
#
loop_
_entity.id
_entity.type
_entity.pdbx_description
1 polymer ?
#
loop_
_entity_poly.entity_id
_entity_poly.type
_entity_poly.pdbx_seq_one_letter_code
_entity_poly.pdbx_strand_id
1 'polypeptide(L)'
;MYLGTRSIRSAGRTSGSIEITLPTTLQVLEGVECRLTVRDGPRPEIMLQPDLSAAQSLFSTLWQKLRLGLGEVDELGDFSPADFTLALFPPRHWQERPPLAYVDALAVVHQRTGHGQRGSDALTRLLAFLAVAGGHRLGLEGALALAFGDAVVYLITGTPAGLGTDFERGMAHRTFWGDGGPQHPAGSPFDDQVWLQARSGFRRVYDQFRTWQENPEVYAAAREKWYRALTIEIGVRSSSVEQWIDT
;
A
#
# COMPACT_ATOMS: atom_id res chain seq x y z
N MET A 1 -5.13 -27.24 7.54
CA MET A 1 -6.42 -27.21 6.81
C MET A 1 -6.59 -28.55 6.11
N TYR A 2 -7.69 -29.27 6.34
CA TYR A 2 -7.95 -30.57 5.71
C TYR A 2 -8.72 -30.36 4.39
N LEU A 3 -8.16 -30.80 3.26
CA LEU A 3 -8.73 -30.62 1.91
C LEU A 3 -9.48 -31.85 1.38
N GLY A 4 -9.60 -32.92 2.19
CA GLY A 4 -10.29 -34.17 1.84
C GLY A 4 -9.36 -35.32 1.44
N THR A 5 -9.95 -36.49 1.18
CA THR A 5 -9.25 -37.69 0.72
C THR A 5 -9.36 -37.80 -0.80
N ARG A 6 -8.23 -37.98 -1.50
CA ARG A 6 -8.17 -38.16 -2.96
C ARG A 6 -7.24 -39.33 -3.28
N SER A 7 -7.65 -40.19 -4.23
CA SER A 7 -6.82 -41.28 -4.74
C SER A 7 -5.88 -40.75 -5.81
N ILE A 8 -4.57 -40.93 -5.63
CA ILE A 8 -3.55 -40.57 -6.61
C ILE A 8 -3.29 -41.79 -7.49
N ARG A 9 -3.49 -41.65 -8.80
CA ARG A 9 -3.06 -42.65 -9.79
C ARG A 9 -1.80 -42.11 -10.46
N SER A 10 -0.75 -42.92 -10.58
CA SER A 10 0.46 -42.49 -11.29
C SER A 10 0.10 -42.26 -12.77
N ALA A 11 0.29 -41.04 -13.25
CA ALA A 11 0.29 -40.80 -14.69
C ALA A 11 1.63 -41.28 -15.27
N GLY A 12 1.61 -41.91 -16.45
CA GLY A 12 2.82 -42.25 -17.20
C GLY A 12 3.64 -41.00 -17.55
N ARG A 13 4.80 -41.20 -18.22
CA ARG A 13 5.82 -40.16 -18.53
C ARG A 13 5.33 -38.91 -19.29
N THR A 14 4.04 -38.81 -19.65
CA THR A 14 3.45 -37.76 -20.50
C THR A 14 2.07 -37.27 -19.99
N SER A 15 2.09 -36.50 -18.91
CA SER A 15 0.99 -35.65 -18.39
C SER A 15 -0.04 -36.28 -17.45
N GLY A 16 -0.28 -35.55 -16.37
CA GLY A 16 -1.54 -35.50 -15.63
C GLY A 16 -1.65 -34.09 -15.06
N SER A 17 -2.55 -33.27 -15.60
CA SER A 17 -2.95 -32.03 -14.93
C SER A 17 -3.75 -32.42 -13.69
N ILE A 18 -3.41 -31.83 -12.55
CA ILE A 18 -4.19 -31.98 -11.32
C ILE A 18 -4.93 -30.66 -11.11
N GLU A 19 -6.23 -30.67 -11.36
CA GLU A 19 -7.09 -29.56 -10.98
C GLU A 19 -7.48 -29.69 -9.52
N ILE A 20 -7.19 -28.65 -8.75
CA ILE A 20 -7.52 -28.57 -7.33
C ILE A 20 -8.43 -27.37 -7.16
N THR A 21 -9.68 -27.63 -6.77
CA THR A 21 -10.59 -26.56 -6.38
C THR A 21 -10.11 -25.95 -5.07
N LEU A 22 -9.62 -24.72 -5.15
CA LEU A 22 -9.19 -23.97 -3.98
C LEU A 22 -10.42 -23.45 -3.21
N PRO A 23 -10.31 -23.32 -1.88
CA PRO A 23 -11.26 -22.53 -1.10
C PRO A 23 -11.37 -21.11 -1.65
N THR A 24 -12.52 -20.48 -1.46
CA THR A 24 -12.78 -19.10 -1.92
C THR A 24 -11.73 -18.11 -1.42
N THR A 25 -11.19 -18.31 -0.21
CA THR A 25 -10.12 -17.48 0.35
C THR A 25 -8.81 -17.56 -0.44
N LEU A 26 -8.55 -18.68 -1.13
CA LEU A 26 -7.35 -18.91 -1.93
C LEU A 26 -7.58 -18.69 -3.43
N GLN A 27 -8.77 -18.23 -3.85
CA GLN A 27 -9.09 -18.00 -5.26
C GLN A 27 -8.17 -16.95 -5.91
N VAL A 28 -7.57 -16.05 -5.14
CA VAL A 28 -6.55 -15.10 -5.63
C VAL A 28 -5.27 -15.78 -6.17
N LEU A 29 -5.08 -17.08 -5.88
CA LEU A 29 -4.03 -17.91 -6.46
C LEU A 29 -4.46 -18.61 -7.75
N GLU A 30 -5.68 -18.39 -8.22
CA GLU A 30 -6.15 -18.92 -9.50
C GLU A 30 -5.23 -18.43 -10.64
N GLY A 31 -4.77 -19.36 -11.47
CA GLY A 31 -3.81 -19.08 -12.55
C GLY A 31 -2.35 -18.95 -12.09
N VAL A 32 -2.05 -18.98 -10.79
CA VAL A 32 -0.67 -18.96 -10.29
C VAL A 32 -0.05 -20.34 -10.41
N GLU A 33 1.10 -20.43 -11.10
CA GLU A 33 1.86 -21.67 -11.20
C GLU A 33 2.26 -22.17 -9.81
N CYS A 34 2.08 -23.47 -9.57
CA CYS A 34 2.40 -24.10 -8.30
C CYS A 34 3.40 -25.24 -8.50
N ARG A 35 4.44 -25.28 -7.67
CA ARG A 35 5.31 -26.45 -7.56
C ARG A 35 4.65 -27.47 -6.64
N LEU A 36 4.40 -28.66 -7.17
CA LEU A 36 3.93 -29.81 -6.40
C LEU A 36 5.13 -30.62 -5.92
N THR A 37 5.23 -30.85 -4.62
CA THR A 37 6.27 -31.73 -4.03
C THR A 37 5.63 -32.74 -3.09
N VAL A 38 6.16 -33.97 -3.08
CA VAL A 38 5.79 -34.99 -2.10
C VAL A 38 6.91 -35.04 -1.08
N ARG A 39 6.59 -34.76 0.18
CA ARG A 39 7.52 -34.94 1.30
C ARG A 39 7.29 -36.32 1.89
N ASP A 40 8.31 -37.15 1.76
CA ASP A 40 8.34 -38.43 2.43
C ASP A 40 8.73 -38.25 3.90
N GLY A 41 7.99 -38.90 4.79
CA GLY A 41 8.08 -38.73 6.23
C GLY A 41 7.13 -39.68 6.94
N PRO A 42 7.12 -39.73 8.29
CA PRO A 42 6.21 -40.60 9.04
C PRO A 42 4.73 -40.31 8.76
N ARG A 43 4.44 -39.14 8.19
CA ARG A 43 3.17 -38.81 7.53
C ARG A 43 3.51 -38.19 6.17
N PRO A 44 3.33 -38.93 5.06
CA PRO A 44 3.57 -38.39 3.73
C PRO A 44 2.64 -37.20 3.45
N GLU A 45 3.20 -36.11 2.94
CA GLU A 45 2.46 -34.88 2.66
C GLU A 45 2.69 -34.42 1.22
N ILE A 46 1.62 -33.97 0.55
CA ILE A 46 1.72 -33.25 -0.72
C ILE A 46 1.72 -31.77 -0.42
N MET A 47 2.78 -31.10 -0.85
CA MET A 47 2.92 -29.65 -0.71
C MET A 47 2.74 -28.97 -2.05
N LEU A 48 1.81 -28.00 -2.06
CA LEU A 48 1.61 -27.04 -3.12
C LEU A 48 2.33 -25.74 -2.73
N GLN A 49 3.35 -25.37 -3.49
CA GLN A 49 4.08 -24.13 -3.28
C GLN A 49 3.79 -23.19 -4.46
N PRO A 50 2.99 -22.11 -4.27
CA PRO A 50 2.74 -21.15 -5.34
C PRO A 50 4.04 -20.43 -5.71
N ASP A 51 4.24 -20.16 -6.99
CA ASP A 51 5.29 -19.26 -7.45
C ASP A 51 4.89 -17.81 -7.17
N LEU A 52 5.63 -17.20 -6.25
CA LEU A 52 5.41 -15.82 -5.82
C LEU A 52 6.43 -14.85 -6.44
N SER A 53 7.21 -15.30 -7.44
CA SER A 53 8.23 -14.51 -8.12
C SER A 53 7.65 -13.21 -8.72
N ALA A 54 6.50 -13.29 -9.38
CA ALA A 54 5.82 -12.12 -9.95
C ALA A 54 5.44 -11.08 -8.89
N ALA A 55 4.99 -11.53 -7.72
CA ALA A 55 4.64 -10.64 -6.61
C ALA A 55 5.90 -9.97 -6.01
N GLN A 56 7.00 -10.72 -5.85
CA GLN A 56 8.28 -10.18 -5.38
C GLN A 56 8.88 -9.16 -6.35
N SER A 57 8.78 -9.42 -7.66
CA SER A 57 9.18 -8.49 -8.70
C SER A 57 8.36 -7.19 -8.64
N LEU A 58 7.05 -7.30 -8.39
CA LEU A 58 6.20 -6.14 -8.21
C LEU A 58 6.61 -5.30 -6.98
N PHE A 59 6.89 -5.92 -5.83
CA PHE A 59 7.38 -5.19 -4.65
C PHE A 59 8.64 -4.40 -4.95
N SER A 60 9.60 -5.03 -5.63
CA SER A 60 10.87 -4.39 -6.02
C SER A 60 10.62 -3.24 -7.01
N THR A 61 9.71 -3.42 -7.96
CA THR A 61 9.32 -2.38 -8.93
C THR A 61 8.70 -1.18 -8.20
N LEU A 62 7.72 -1.40 -7.33
CA LEU A 62 7.06 -0.32 -6.59
C LEU A 62 8.05 0.39 -5.63
N TRP A 63 8.97 -0.36 -5.01
CA TRP A 63 10.04 0.23 -4.21
C TRP A 63 10.95 1.13 -5.04
N GLN A 64 11.33 0.73 -6.26
CA GLN A 64 12.09 1.58 -7.17
C GLN A 64 11.34 2.87 -7.51
N LYS A 65 10.02 2.80 -7.73
CA LYS A 65 9.20 4.00 -7.95
C LYS A 65 9.25 4.95 -6.75
N LEU A 66 9.12 4.40 -5.54
CA LEU A 66 9.25 5.16 -4.30
C LEU A 66 10.63 5.80 -4.16
N ARG A 67 11.71 5.07 -4.47
CA ARG A 67 13.09 5.62 -4.50
C ARG A 67 13.23 6.78 -5.46
N LEU A 68 12.62 6.69 -6.65
CA LEU A 68 12.62 7.79 -7.60
C LEU A 68 11.94 9.01 -6.99
N GLY A 69 10.74 8.87 -6.43
CA GLY A 69 10.01 9.98 -5.82
C GLY A 69 10.70 10.58 -4.59
N LEU A 70 11.30 9.76 -3.73
CA LEU A 70 11.94 10.23 -2.50
C LEU A 70 13.42 10.58 -2.66
N GLY A 71 14.00 10.44 -3.85
CA GLY A 71 15.45 10.61 -4.01
C GLY A 71 15.98 12.04 -3.91
N GLU A 72 15.14 13.04 -3.65
CA GLU A 72 15.58 14.38 -3.19
C GLU A 72 15.59 14.53 -1.66
N VAL A 73 15.01 13.57 -0.94
CA VAL A 73 15.00 13.54 0.53
C VAL A 73 16.32 12.95 1.02
N ASP A 74 16.54 11.66 0.72
CA ASP A 74 17.77 10.92 1.01
C ASP A 74 17.77 9.59 0.22
N GLU A 75 18.87 8.84 0.30
CA GLU A 75 18.98 7.52 -0.29
C GLU A 75 18.26 6.45 0.54
N LEU A 76 17.13 5.94 0.04
CA LEU A 76 16.40 4.85 0.70
C LEU A 76 17.14 3.50 0.66
N GLY A 77 18.07 3.27 -0.26
CA GLY A 77 18.69 1.97 -0.52
C GLY A 77 17.77 0.94 -1.23
N ASP A 78 18.24 -0.30 -1.35
CA ASP A 78 17.55 -1.37 -2.07
C ASP A 78 16.38 -1.99 -1.29
N PHE A 79 15.41 -2.58 -2.00
CA PHE A 79 14.29 -3.28 -1.37
C PHE A 79 14.81 -4.44 -0.51
N SER A 80 14.40 -4.49 0.76
CA SER A 80 14.74 -5.58 1.67
C SER A 80 13.47 -6.22 2.22
N PRO A 81 13.23 -7.53 1.98
CA PRO A 81 12.15 -8.27 2.64
C PRO A 81 12.18 -8.19 4.17
N ALA A 82 13.34 -7.93 4.77
CA ALA A 82 13.49 -7.84 6.21
C ALA A 82 12.77 -6.65 6.83
N ASP A 83 12.43 -5.61 6.06
CA ASP A 83 11.72 -4.43 6.57
C ASP A 83 10.22 -4.66 6.71
N PHE A 84 9.73 -5.81 6.22
CA PHE A 84 8.30 -6.07 6.10
C PHE A 84 7.90 -7.33 6.84
N THR A 85 6.63 -7.35 7.27
CA THR A 85 5.96 -8.60 7.64
C THR A 85 5.35 -9.19 6.38
N LEU A 86 6.09 -10.08 5.71
CA LEU A 86 5.61 -10.76 4.50
C LEU A 86 4.66 -11.89 4.84
N ALA A 87 3.46 -11.85 4.29
CA ALA A 87 2.47 -12.92 4.44
C ALA A 87 1.74 -13.16 3.13
N LEU A 88 1.11 -14.33 2.99
CA LEU A 88 0.24 -14.58 1.85
C LEU A 88 -0.93 -13.59 1.86
N PHE A 89 -1.62 -13.49 3.00
CA PHE A 89 -2.77 -12.60 3.20
C PHE A 89 -2.41 -11.42 4.11
N PRO A 90 -3.12 -10.27 3.98
CA PRO A 90 -2.93 -9.15 4.88
C PRO A 90 -3.17 -9.58 6.35
N PRO A 91 -2.21 -9.39 7.26
CA PRO A 91 -2.41 -9.68 8.66
C PRO A 91 -3.39 -8.65 9.27
N ARG A 92 -4.23 -9.10 10.21
CA ARG A 92 -5.18 -8.22 10.91
C ARG A 92 -4.49 -7.23 11.85
N HIS A 93 -3.35 -7.64 12.39
CA HIS A 93 -2.55 -6.88 13.33
C HIS A 93 -1.09 -7.02 12.94
N TRP A 94 -0.36 -5.92 13.03
CA TRP A 94 1.09 -5.87 12.83
C TRP A 94 1.67 -4.88 13.83
N GLN A 95 2.93 -5.08 14.20
CA GLN A 95 3.58 -4.31 15.27
C GLN A 95 4.61 -3.36 14.69
N GLU A 96 5.83 -3.83 14.49
CA GLU A 96 6.97 -2.96 14.16
C GLU A 96 7.19 -2.81 12.66
N ARG A 97 6.83 -3.83 11.87
CA ARG A 97 7.11 -3.87 10.43
C ARG A 97 5.84 -3.81 9.61
N PRO A 98 5.74 -2.88 8.64
CA PRO A 98 4.57 -2.76 7.79
C PRO A 98 4.32 -4.07 7.03
N PRO A 99 3.06 -4.52 6.92
CA PRO A 99 2.75 -5.78 6.27
C PRO A 99 2.75 -5.62 4.74
N LEU A 100 3.28 -6.61 4.04
CA LEU A 100 3.02 -6.78 2.62
C LEU A 100 2.40 -8.15 2.38
N ALA A 101 1.27 -8.14 1.67
CA ALA A 101 0.55 -9.34 1.33
C ALA A 101 0.84 -9.75 -0.13
N TYR A 102 1.25 -10.99 -0.34
CA TYR A 102 1.46 -11.51 -1.69
C TYR A 102 0.18 -11.48 -2.52
N VAL A 103 -0.99 -11.68 -1.90
CA VAL A 103 -2.28 -11.62 -2.60
C VAL A 103 -2.61 -10.23 -3.14
N ASP A 104 -2.18 -9.16 -2.45
CA ASP A 104 -2.36 -7.80 -2.95
C ASP A 104 -1.46 -7.59 -4.18
N ALA A 105 -0.21 -8.06 -4.12
CA ALA A 105 0.69 -7.97 -5.27
C ALA A 105 0.21 -8.78 -6.46
N LEU A 106 -0.26 -10.01 -6.25
CA LEU A 106 -0.83 -10.83 -7.31
C LEU A 106 -2.09 -10.16 -7.90
N ALA A 107 -2.97 -9.58 -7.08
CA ALA A 107 -4.14 -8.86 -7.58
C ALA A 107 -3.75 -7.69 -8.51
N VAL A 108 -2.70 -6.96 -8.16
CA VAL A 108 -2.16 -5.89 -9.01
C VAL A 108 -1.54 -6.44 -10.29
N VAL A 109 -0.78 -7.54 -10.24
CA VAL A 109 -0.22 -8.19 -11.43
C VAL A 109 -1.33 -8.61 -12.40
N HIS A 110 -2.37 -9.30 -11.90
CA HIS A 110 -3.50 -9.75 -12.73
C HIS A 110 -4.30 -8.58 -13.32
N GLN A 111 -4.45 -7.47 -12.58
CA GLN A 111 -5.10 -6.27 -13.13
C GLN A 111 -4.31 -5.71 -14.32
N ARG A 112 -2.98 -5.67 -14.22
CA ARG A 112 -2.11 -5.14 -15.28
C ARG A 112 -2.14 -5.98 -16.56
N THR A 113 -2.43 -7.28 -16.46
CA THR A 113 -2.60 -8.17 -17.62
C THR A 113 -4.04 -8.17 -18.16
N GLY A 114 -4.92 -7.29 -17.66
CA GLY A 114 -6.29 -7.13 -18.17
C GLY A 114 -7.32 -8.09 -17.58
N HIS A 115 -7.03 -8.76 -16.46
CA HIS A 115 -7.87 -9.82 -15.90
C HIS A 115 -8.64 -9.44 -14.61
N GLY A 116 -8.82 -8.15 -14.27
CA GLY A 116 -9.65 -7.82 -13.11
C GLY A 116 -9.93 -6.35 -12.83
N GLN A 117 -11.04 -6.10 -12.13
CA GLN A 117 -11.59 -4.79 -11.79
C GLN A 117 -11.29 -4.35 -10.33
N ARG A 118 -10.62 -5.19 -9.52
CA ARG A 118 -10.46 -5.05 -8.06
C ARG A 118 -9.09 -4.52 -7.56
N GLY A 119 -8.18 -4.11 -8.44
CA GLY A 119 -6.77 -3.90 -8.05
C GLY A 119 -6.39 -2.51 -7.50
N SER A 120 -7.29 -1.52 -7.50
CA SER A 120 -7.00 -0.16 -7.00
C SER A 120 -6.66 -0.14 -5.51
N ASP A 121 -7.43 -0.87 -4.69
CA ASP A 121 -7.23 -0.90 -3.24
C ASP A 121 -5.96 -1.69 -2.87
N ALA A 122 -5.66 -2.75 -3.61
CA ALA A 122 -4.45 -3.55 -3.42
C ALA A 122 -3.20 -2.73 -3.71
N LEU A 123 -3.16 -2.00 -4.83
CA LEU A 123 -2.06 -1.09 -5.15
C LEU A 123 -1.87 -0.02 -4.07
N THR A 124 -2.99 0.56 -3.62
CA THR A 124 -2.98 1.61 -2.58
C THR A 124 -2.39 1.09 -1.28
N ARG A 125 -2.81 -0.10 -0.80
CA ARG A 125 -2.22 -0.71 0.40
C ARG A 125 -0.72 -1.00 0.24
N LEU A 126 -0.32 -1.58 -0.90
CA LEU A 126 1.09 -1.89 -1.15
C LEU A 126 1.96 -0.63 -1.14
N LEU A 127 1.57 0.41 -1.88
CA LEU A 127 2.29 1.67 -1.93
C LEU A 127 2.36 2.33 -0.55
N ALA A 128 1.27 2.32 0.21
CA ALA A 128 1.25 2.89 1.55
C ALA A 128 2.27 2.19 2.46
N PHE A 129 2.26 0.86 2.52
CA PHE A 129 3.17 0.11 3.39
C PHE A 129 4.63 0.18 2.94
N LEU A 130 4.90 0.23 1.63
CA LEU A 130 6.24 0.53 1.11
C LEU A 130 6.68 1.94 1.52
N ALA A 131 5.79 2.93 1.45
CA ALA A 131 6.09 4.30 1.86
C ALA A 131 6.28 4.44 3.38
N VAL A 132 5.56 3.67 4.21
CA VAL A 132 5.82 3.57 5.66
C VAL A 132 7.24 3.06 5.92
N ALA A 133 7.65 1.97 5.26
CA ALA A 133 9.02 1.45 5.39
C ALA A 133 10.08 2.46 4.89
N GLY A 134 9.78 3.18 3.79
CA GLY A 134 10.60 4.29 3.33
C GLY A 134 10.73 5.39 4.38
N GLY A 135 9.63 5.79 5.01
CA GLY A 135 9.60 6.73 6.11
C GLY A 135 10.47 6.28 7.29
N HIS A 136 10.39 5.02 7.68
CA HIS A 136 11.26 4.44 8.73
C HIS A 136 12.75 4.50 8.36
N ARG A 137 13.11 4.16 7.11
CA ARG A 137 14.51 4.27 6.65
C ARG A 137 15.01 5.72 6.65
N LEU A 138 14.12 6.67 6.42
CA LEU A 138 14.39 8.10 6.54
C LEU A 138 14.27 8.60 8.00
N GLY A 139 14.14 7.72 9.00
CA GLY A 139 14.11 8.10 10.41
C GLY A 139 12.78 8.64 10.94
N LEU A 140 11.67 8.47 10.22
CA LEU A 140 10.33 8.72 10.77
C LEU A 140 9.90 7.55 11.67
N GLU A 141 9.17 7.85 12.73
CA GLU A 141 8.80 6.89 13.77
C GLU A 141 7.28 6.82 13.99
N GLY A 142 6.82 5.65 14.44
CA GLY A 142 5.46 5.41 14.91
C GLY A 142 4.35 5.95 13.99
N ALA A 143 3.43 6.72 14.56
CA ALA A 143 2.25 7.24 13.88
C ALA A 143 2.59 8.22 12.73
N LEU A 144 3.73 8.92 12.79
CA LEU A 144 4.13 9.84 11.73
C LEU A 144 4.63 9.09 10.49
N ALA A 145 5.35 7.98 10.65
CA ALA A 145 5.70 7.12 9.52
C ALA A 145 4.45 6.53 8.84
N LEU A 146 3.44 6.12 9.64
CA LEU A 146 2.15 5.66 9.13
C LEU A 146 1.42 6.72 8.32
N ALA A 147 1.25 7.91 8.89
CA ALA A 147 0.58 9.02 8.24
C ALA A 147 1.36 9.53 7.01
N PHE A 148 2.69 9.46 7.04
CA PHE A 148 3.54 9.77 5.88
C PHE A 148 3.27 8.78 4.74
N GLY A 149 3.23 7.47 5.02
CA GLY A 149 2.93 6.46 4.01
C GLY A 149 1.53 6.64 3.39
N ASP A 150 0.53 7.00 4.21
CA ASP A 150 -0.82 7.33 3.75
C ASP A 150 -0.86 8.60 2.88
N ALA A 151 -0.11 9.64 3.26
CA ALA A 151 -0.01 10.87 2.50
C ALA A 151 0.67 10.63 1.14
N VAL A 152 1.77 9.88 1.10
CA VAL A 152 2.49 9.56 -0.14
C VAL A 152 1.59 8.84 -1.12
N VAL A 153 0.85 7.82 -0.66
CA VAL A 153 -0.06 7.10 -1.57
C VAL A 153 -1.20 8.00 -2.03
N TYR A 154 -1.81 8.79 -1.15
CA TYR A 154 -2.88 9.71 -1.50
C TYR A 154 -2.45 10.72 -2.57
N LEU A 155 -1.23 11.26 -2.45
CA LEU A 155 -0.68 12.21 -3.43
C LEU A 155 -0.45 11.59 -4.82
N ILE A 156 -0.21 10.28 -4.90
CA ILE A 156 0.05 9.57 -6.17
C ILE A 156 -1.22 8.97 -6.76
N THR A 157 -2.11 8.42 -5.95
CA THR A 157 -3.29 7.66 -6.40
C THR A 157 -4.60 8.41 -6.24
N GLY A 158 -4.61 9.53 -5.50
CA GLY A 158 -5.83 10.21 -5.07
C GLY A 158 -6.66 9.43 -4.04
N THR A 159 -6.20 8.25 -3.61
CA THR A 159 -6.96 7.34 -2.75
C THR A 159 -6.19 7.10 -1.45
N PRO A 160 -6.78 7.35 -0.27
CA PRO A 160 -6.13 7.07 1.01
C PRO A 160 -6.09 5.57 1.30
N ALA A 161 -5.04 5.12 1.99
CA ALA A 161 -4.95 3.75 2.50
C ALA A 161 -5.61 3.60 3.89
N GLY A 162 -5.92 4.71 4.55
CA GLY A 162 -6.54 4.74 5.87
C GLY A 162 -5.57 4.52 7.02
N LEU A 163 -4.26 4.74 6.80
CA LEU A 163 -3.25 4.64 7.87
C LEU A 163 -3.05 5.97 8.64
N GLY A 164 -3.47 7.11 8.05
CA GLY A 164 -3.40 8.44 8.64
C GLY A 164 -4.76 9.10 8.82
N THR A 165 -4.77 10.31 9.39
CA THR A 165 -6.00 11.10 9.54
C THR A 165 -6.17 12.09 8.39
N ASP A 166 -7.37 12.67 8.26
CA ASP A 166 -7.64 13.72 7.26
C ASP A 166 -6.72 14.94 7.42
N PHE A 167 -6.26 15.20 8.65
CA PHE A 167 -5.36 16.32 8.93
C PHE A 167 -4.03 16.16 8.20
N GLU A 168 -3.31 15.04 8.39
CA GLU A 168 -1.99 14.86 7.78
C GLU A 168 -2.10 14.80 6.25
N ARG A 169 -3.14 14.16 5.72
CA ARG A 169 -3.40 14.12 4.27
C ARG A 169 -3.65 15.52 3.71
N GLY A 170 -4.54 16.30 4.34
CA GLY A 170 -4.88 17.65 3.90
C GLY A 170 -3.70 18.62 4.01
N MET A 171 -2.85 18.47 5.04
CA MET A 171 -1.60 19.22 5.14
C MET A 171 -0.61 18.80 4.06
N ALA A 172 -0.37 17.50 3.88
CA ALA A 172 0.52 16.99 2.86
C ALA A 172 0.11 17.44 1.45
N HIS A 173 -1.18 17.39 1.11
CA HIS A 173 -1.70 17.90 -0.16
C HIS A 173 -1.35 19.36 -0.40
N ARG A 174 -1.56 20.23 0.60
CA ARG A 174 -1.22 21.65 0.50
C ARG A 174 0.28 21.88 0.39
N THR A 175 1.08 21.19 1.21
CA THR A 175 2.55 21.28 1.20
C THR A 175 3.15 20.78 -0.12
N PHE A 176 2.53 19.75 -0.70
CA PHE A 176 2.99 19.12 -1.93
C PHE A 176 2.73 20.02 -3.15
N TRP A 177 1.51 20.53 -3.32
CA TRP A 177 1.14 21.31 -4.52
C TRP A 177 1.33 22.82 -4.37
N GLY A 178 1.42 23.33 -3.15
CA GLY A 178 1.36 24.77 -2.87
C GLY A 178 -0.03 25.37 -3.14
N ASP A 179 -0.12 26.70 -3.05
CA ASP A 179 -1.34 27.44 -3.35
C ASP A 179 -1.50 27.56 -4.88
N GLY A 180 -2.25 26.63 -5.50
CA GLY A 180 -2.65 26.70 -6.91
C GLY A 180 -2.07 25.64 -7.86
N GLY A 181 -1.40 24.60 -7.34
CA GLY A 181 -0.92 23.50 -8.17
C GLY A 181 -2.05 22.63 -8.75
N PRO A 182 -1.81 21.92 -9.88
CA PRO A 182 -2.76 20.97 -10.44
C PRO A 182 -3.12 19.90 -9.41
N GLN A 183 -4.41 19.54 -9.34
CA GLN A 183 -4.94 18.82 -8.18
C GLN A 183 -4.32 17.44 -8.02
N HIS A 184 -4.01 16.68 -9.09
CA HIS A 184 -3.42 15.33 -9.01
C HIS A 184 -2.43 15.10 -10.16
N PRO A 185 -1.39 14.25 -9.99
CA PRO A 185 -0.49 13.91 -11.08
C PRO A 185 -1.29 13.14 -12.14
N ALA A 186 -1.29 13.61 -13.38
CA ALA A 186 -1.90 12.86 -14.48
C ALA A 186 -0.98 11.70 -14.85
N GLY A 187 -1.32 10.47 -14.47
CA GLY A 187 -0.55 9.31 -14.90
C GLY A 187 -0.77 8.05 -14.06
N SER A 188 -0.11 6.97 -14.49
CA SER A 188 -0.10 5.72 -13.74
C SER A 188 0.96 5.76 -12.64
N PRO A 189 0.71 5.23 -11.43
CA PRO A 189 1.74 5.03 -10.41
C PRO A 189 2.90 4.12 -10.85
N PHE A 190 2.78 3.45 -12.00
CA PHE A 190 3.85 2.66 -12.61
C PHE A 190 4.77 3.47 -13.54
N ASP A 191 4.39 4.69 -13.90
CA ASP A 191 5.18 5.57 -14.76
C ASP A 191 6.26 6.30 -13.93
N ASP A 192 7.52 6.20 -14.35
CA ASP A 192 8.64 6.88 -13.69
C ASP A 192 8.49 8.41 -13.73
N GLN A 193 7.88 8.97 -14.78
CA GLN A 193 7.71 10.42 -14.90
C GLN A 193 6.83 10.98 -13.78
N VAL A 194 5.79 10.25 -13.37
CA VAL A 194 4.92 10.65 -12.25
C VAL A 194 5.73 10.83 -10.96
N TRP A 195 6.62 9.88 -10.67
CA TRP A 195 7.46 9.94 -9.45
C TRP A 195 8.57 10.98 -9.55
N LEU A 196 9.20 11.14 -10.71
CA LEU A 196 10.22 12.15 -10.94
C LEU A 196 9.68 13.57 -10.78
N GLN A 197 8.49 13.84 -11.33
CA GLN A 197 7.83 15.15 -11.17
C GLN A 197 7.39 15.42 -9.73
N ALA A 198 7.07 14.37 -8.97
CA ALA A 198 6.65 14.44 -7.58
C ALA A 198 7.79 14.72 -6.58
N ARG A 199 9.06 14.62 -6.98
CA ARG A 199 10.23 14.66 -6.07
C ARG A 199 10.27 15.85 -5.13
N SER A 200 10.21 17.05 -5.68
CA SER A 200 10.28 18.28 -4.87
C SER A 200 9.09 18.41 -3.92
N GLY A 201 7.91 17.94 -4.33
CA GLY A 201 6.72 17.89 -3.50
C GLY A 201 6.89 16.93 -2.33
N PHE A 202 7.39 15.72 -2.59
CA PHE A 202 7.67 14.76 -1.54
C PHE A 202 8.72 15.23 -0.55
N ARG A 203 9.75 15.94 -1.02
CA ARG A 203 10.73 16.55 -0.12
C ARG A 203 10.09 17.51 0.87
N ARG A 204 9.27 18.46 0.39
CA ARG A 204 8.55 19.38 1.27
C ARG A 204 7.63 18.67 2.26
N VAL A 205 6.92 17.63 1.80
CA VAL A 205 6.06 16.83 2.67
C VAL A 205 6.89 16.12 3.73
N TYR A 206 7.98 15.45 3.35
CA TYR A 206 8.85 14.78 4.31
C TYR A 206 9.41 15.76 5.35
N ASP A 207 9.94 16.91 4.92
CA ASP A 207 10.48 17.94 5.82
C ASP A 207 9.43 18.42 6.84
N GLN A 208 8.16 18.51 6.42
CA GLN A 208 7.05 18.85 7.31
C GLN A 208 6.81 17.77 8.37
N PHE A 209 6.82 16.49 7.98
CA PHE A 209 6.67 15.36 8.91
C PHE A 209 7.85 15.25 9.86
N ARG A 210 9.07 15.50 9.36
CA ARG A 210 10.29 15.52 10.17
C ARG A 210 10.22 16.63 11.22
N THR A 211 9.79 17.84 10.82
CA THR A 211 9.58 18.97 11.73
C THR A 211 8.57 18.63 12.83
N TRP A 212 7.48 17.94 12.48
CA TRP A 212 6.47 17.49 13.46
C TRP A 212 7.01 16.44 14.43
N GLN A 213 7.87 15.53 13.96
CA GLN A 213 8.50 14.55 14.84
C GLN A 213 9.46 15.21 15.83
N GLU A 214 10.24 16.19 15.38
CA GLU A 214 11.19 16.92 16.22
C GLU A 214 10.51 17.92 17.16
N ASN A 215 9.33 18.42 16.79
CA ASN A 215 8.57 19.40 17.56
C ASN A 215 7.10 18.97 17.73
N PRO A 216 6.80 18.03 18.64
CA PRO A 216 5.44 17.51 18.84
C PRO A 216 4.42 18.60 19.21
N GLU A 217 4.85 19.65 19.89
CA GLU A 217 3.99 20.80 20.25
C GLU A 217 3.50 21.55 19.00
N VAL A 218 4.37 21.73 18.00
CA VAL A 218 4.01 22.37 16.72
C VAL A 218 3.00 21.53 15.96
N TYR A 219 3.17 20.21 15.97
CA TYR A 219 2.21 19.28 15.38
C TYR A 219 0.84 19.34 16.08
N ALA A 220 0.82 19.30 17.41
CA ALA A 220 -0.41 19.40 18.20
C ALA A 220 -1.17 20.71 17.95
N ALA A 221 -0.46 21.84 17.95
CA ALA A 221 -1.04 23.16 17.69
C ALA A 221 -1.58 23.29 16.25
N ALA A 222 -0.85 22.76 15.27
CA ALA A 222 -1.30 22.76 13.87
C ALA A 222 -2.57 21.92 13.69
N ARG A 223 -2.62 20.75 14.32
CA ARG A 223 -3.77 19.85 14.29
C ARG A 223 -5.00 20.48 14.94
N GLU A 224 -4.84 21.08 16.11
CA GLU A 224 -5.92 21.80 16.79
C GLU A 224 -6.46 22.95 15.93
N LYS A 225 -5.57 23.78 15.37
CA LYS A 225 -5.97 24.89 14.49
C LYS A 225 -6.76 24.41 13.28
N TRP A 226 -6.36 23.28 12.68
CA TRP A 226 -7.06 22.71 11.53
C TRP A 226 -8.47 22.24 11.89
N TYR A 227 -8.64 21.49 12.98
CA TYR A 227 -9.97 21.06 13.41
C TYR A 227 -10.87 22.23 13.81
N ARG A 228 -10.33 23.25 14.50
CA ARG A 228 -11.09 24.46 14.81
C ARG A 228 -11.59 25.17 13.55
N ALA A 229 -10.75 25.29 12.52
CA ALA A 229 -11.14 25.89 11.25
C ALA A 229 -12.24 25.06 10.55
N LEU A 230 -12.11 23.73 10.55
CA LEU A 230 -13.11 22.82 9.98
C LEU A 230 -14.46 22.94 10.71
N THR A 231 -14.45 23.03 12.04
CA THR A 231 -15.68 23.22 12.84
C THR A 231 -16.38 24.54 12.49
N ILE A 232 -15.63 25.62 12.30
CA ILE A 232 -16.19 26.93 11.89
C ILE A 232 -16.82 26.81 10.49
N GLU A 233 -16.12 26.20 9.53
CA GLU A 233 -16.63 26.06 8.15
C GLU A 233 -17.92 25.23 8.10
N ILE A 234 -17.99 24.13 8.86
CA ILE A 234 -19.19 23.29 8.94
C ILE A 234 -20.33 24.05 9.63
N GLY A 235 -20.07 24.73 10.74
CA GLY A 235 -21.08 25.51 11.46
C GLY A 235 -21.64 26.68 10.64
N VAL A 236 -20.81 27.34 9.84
CA VAL A 236 -21.23 28.39 8.90
C VAL A 236 -22.12 27.82 7.78
N ARG A 237 -21.78 26.63 7.25
CA ARG A 237 -22.61 25.97 6.23
C ARG A 237 -23.98 25.54 6.75
N SER A 238 -24.07 25.06 8.01
CA SER A 238 -25.35 24.72 8.64
C SER A 238 -26.26 25.94 8.82
N SER A 239 -25.71 27.07 9.25
CA SER A 239 -26.47 28.32 9.42
C SER A 239 -26.97 28.93 8.10
N SER A 240 -26.23 28.74 6.99
CA SER A 240 -26.67 29.22 5.67
C SER A 240 -27.79 28.38 5.04
N VAL A 241 -27.98 27.13 5.47
CA VAL A 241 -29.08 26.27 4.95
C VAL A 241 -30.39 26.55 5.69
N GLU A 242 -30.35 26.90 6.98
CA GLU A 242 -31.55 27.26 7.74
C GLU A 242 -32.17 28.59 7.28
N GLN A 243 -31.39 29.51 6.71
CA GLN A 243 -31.91 30.76 6.14
C GLN A 243 -32.71 30.60 4.82
N TRP A 244 -32.71 29.42 4.20
CA TRP A 244 -33.47 29.15 2.96
C TRP A 244 -34.74 28.33 3.17
N ILE A 245 -35.03 27.88 4.40
CA ILE A 245 -36.23 27.07 4.71
C ILE A 245 -37.39 27.95 5.21
N ASP A 246 -37.14 29.22 5.56
CA ASP A 246 -38.15 30.17 6.08
C ASP A 246 -38.62 31.23 5.05
N THR A 247 -38.63 30.90 3.75
CA THR A 247 -39.28 31.72 2.69
C THR A 247 -40.18 30.87 1.82
#